data_AF-A0A061HK45-F1
#
_entry.id   AF-A0A061HK45-F1
#
_cell.length_a   1.000
_cell.length_b   1.000
_cell.length_c   1.000
_cell.angle_alpha   90.00
_cell.angle_beta   90.00
_cell.angle_gamma   90.00
#
_symmetry.space_group_name_H-M   'P 1'
#
loop_
_entity.id
_entity.type
_entity.pdbx_description
1 polymer ?
#
loop_
_entity_poly.entity_id
_entity_poly.type
_entity_poly.pdbx_seq_one_letter_code
_entity_poly.pdbx_strand_id
1 'polypeptide(L)'
;MLDLCEVQDFYESLEMDNYVALSKKDLELSITLNEVYATHALLEKHSAELNKDENSHLAVILNDLGAAPAQLPRKENRAINLPLYSKWETAIDDLTAALDITQEEIYFMEAKSTFVQIMRSIPSNSVVTKRPLRLERVADAAATSRSDAMMVRKGIRAMELLSQLQELKVIDKSDQFGLLRDEIEQELQHLGSLKDGVLLETKKLEEVFKTIRDHNTYLVGQLETYKSYLHNVRSQSEGTKRKQQKQQVLGPYKFTHQALEKEGVIQKSNVPDNRRANIYFNFTSPLPGTFVISLHYKGRNRGLLELDLKLDDLLEMQKDNQDELDLEYVQFNVPKVLALLNKRFSRKKGW
;
A
#
# COMPACT_ATOMS: atom_id res chain seq x y z
N MET A 1 -4.10 -26.66 -46.25
CA MET A 1 -4.57 -27.48 -45.11
C MET A 1 -3.41 -27.90 -44.18
N LEU A 2 -2.13 -27.71 -44.57
CA LEU A 2 -0.98 -27.88 -43.66
C LEU A 2 -0.65 -26.62 -42.84
N ASP A 3 -0.89 -25.41 -43.35
CA ASP A 3 -0.64 -24.15 -42.61
C ASP A 3 -1.55 -23.92 -41.39
N LEU A 4 -2.64 -24.68 -41.24
CA LEU A 4 -3.51 -24.59 -40.05
C LEU A 4 -3.03 -25.46 -38.87
N CYS A 5 -1.98 -26.25 -39.08
CA CYS A 5 -1.37 -27.12 -38.06
C CYS A 5 0.02 -26.64 -37.62
N GLU A 6 0.55 -25.56 -38.19
CA GLU A 6 1.71 -24.85 -37.66
C GLU A 6 1.26 -23.92 -36.54
N VAL A 7 0.96 -24.51 -35.38
CA VAL A 7 0.87 -23.75 -34.14
C VAL A 7 2.30 -23.36 -33.78
N GLN A 8 2.64 -22.09 -34.00
CA GLN A 8 3.88 -21.49 -33.50
C GLN A 8 4.06 -21.83 -32.02
N ASP A 9 5.29 -22.13 -31.60
CA ASP A 9 5.55 -22.63 -30.25
C ASP A 9 4.98 -21.61 -29.23
N PHE A 10 4.06 -22.08 -28.39
CA PHE A 10 3.41 -21.24 -27.38
C PHE A 10 4.45 -20.62 -26.45
N TYR A 11 5.58 -21.28 -26.24
CA TYR A 11 6.65 -20.74 -25.42
C TYR A 11 7.50 -19.69 -26.13
N GLU A 12 7.70 -19.76 -27.46
CA GLU A 12 8.37 -18.68 -28.21
C GLU A 12 7.48 -17.44 -28.27
N SER A 13 6.19 -17.61 -28.52
CA SER A 13 5.22 -16.51 -28.50
C SER A 13 5.01 -15.93 -27.10
N LEU A 14 4.97 -16.76 -26.05
CA LEU A 14 4.91 -16.31 -24.65
C LEU A 14 6.22 -15.66 -24.19
N GLU A 15 7.38 -16.13 -24.65
CA GLU A 15 8.66 -15.47 -24.39
C GLU A 15 8.70 -14.12 -25.08
N MET A 16 8.36 -14.05 -26.37
CA MET A 16 8.24 -12.79 -27.12
C MET A 16 7.24 -11.83 -26.47
N ASP A 17 6.07 -12.33 -26.05
CA ASP A 17 5.05 -11.55 -25.34
C ASP A 17 5.48 -11.17 -23.93
N ASN A 18 6.26 -11.98 -23.22
CA ASN A 18 6.88 -11.60 -21.93
C ASN A 18 7.95 -10.53 -22.14
N TYR A 19 8.76 -10.63 -23.19
CA TYR A 19 9.75 -9.59 -23.56
C TYR A 19 9.05 -8.29 -24.01
N VAL A 20 7.91 -8.38 -24.70
CA VAL A 20 7.07 -7.22 -25.08
C VAL A 20 6.28 -6.66 -23.89
N ALA A 21 5.88 -7.49 -22.92
CA ALA A 21 5.23 -7.05 -21.69
C ALA A 21 6.22 -6.45 -20.68
N LEU A 22 7.47 -6.92 -20.68
CA LEU A 22 8.58 -6.29 -19.96
C LEU A 22 9.01 -4.97 -20.61
N SER A 23 8.86 -4.81 -21.94
CA SER A 23 9.12 -3.56 -22.64
C SER A 23 7.98 -2.54 -22.55
N LYS A 24 6.74 -2.97 -22.30
CA LYS A 24 5.60 -2.09 -22.03
C LYS A 24 5.37 -1.88 -20.55
N LYS A 25 6.22 -1.05 -19.96
CA LYS A 25 5.91 -0.36 -18.70
C LYS A 25 6.00 1.14 -18.92
N ASP A 26 5.08 1.66 -19.74
CA ASP A 26 4.75 3.09 -19.75
C ASP A 26 4.04 3.44 -18.42
N LEU A 27 4.77 3.34 -17.31
CA LEU A 27 4.33 3.76 -15.99
C LEU A 27 4.37 5.28 -15.98
N GLU A 28 3.33 5.90 -16.51
CA GLU A 28 3.13 7.35 -16.44
C GLU A 28 2.26 7.69 -15.24
N LEU A 29 2.73 8.62 -14.42
CA LEU A 29 1.98 9.17 -13.30
C LEU A 29 1.58 10.61 -13.60
N SER A 30 0.27 10.88 -13.65
CA SER A 30 -0.22 12.25 -13.67
C SER A 30 -0.25 12.79 -12.24
N ILE A 31 0.59 13.78 -11.94
CA ILE A 31 0.78 14.33 -10.59
C ILE A 31 1.05 15.84 -10.66
N THR A 32 0.65 16.58 -9.63
CA THR A 32 0.96 18.02 -9.53
C THR A 32 2.31 18.27 -8.87
N LEU A 33 2.95 19.42 -9.20
CA LEU A 33 4.24 19.80 -8.61
C LEU A 33 4.21 19.84 -7.08
N ASN A 34 3.13 20.34 -6.48
CA ASN A 34 3.00 20.38 -5.02
C ASN A 34 2.84 19.00 -4.39
N GLU A 35 2.22 18.04 -5.09
CA GLU A 35 2.16 16.65 -4.62
C GLU A 35 3.55 16.03 -4.63
N VAL A 36 4.36 16.28 -5.67
CA VAL A 36 5.77 15.84 -5.72
C VAL A 36 6.60 16.48 -4.60
N TYR A 37 6.43 17.77 -4.33
CA TYR A 37 7.19 18.44 -3.27
C TYR A 37 6.72 18.01 -1.88
N ALA A 38 5.42 17.80 -1.69
CA ALA A 38 4.88 17.32 -0.43
C ALA A 38 5.33 15.88 -0.12
N THR A 39 5.38 14.99 -1.12
CA THR A 39 5.91 13.64 -0.94
C THR A 39 7.40 13.68 -0.61
N HIS A 40 8.19 14.51 -1.30
CA HIS A 40 9.61 14.69 -0.98
C HIS A 40 9.80 15.18 0.47
N ALA A 41 9.06 16.22 0.90
CA ALA A 41 9.16 16.75 2.26
C ALA A 41 8.77 15.73 3.34
N LEU A 42 7.77 14.87 3.06
CA LEU A 42 7.37 13.80 3.98
C LEU A 42 8.45 12.71 4.07
N LEU A 43 9.04 12.32 2.95
CA LEU A 43 10.13 11.34 2.92
C LEU A 43 11.37 11.86 3.65
N GLU A 44 11.72 13.13 3.47
CA GLU A 44 12.82 13.79 4.18
C GLU A 44 12.58 13.82 5.69
N LYS A 45 11.38 14.24 6.12
CA LYS A 45 10.99 14.31 7.54
C LYS A 45 11.11 12.97 8.27
N HIS A 46 10.75 11.87 7.58
CA HIS A 46 10.76 10.53 8.15
C HIS A 46 11.96 9.69 7.70
N SER A 47 12.97 10.32 7.10
CA SER A 47 14.14 9.64 6.54
C SER A 47 14.88 8.79 7.58
N ALA A 48 15.02 9.27 8.82
CA ALA A 48 15.69 8.54 9.90
C ALA A 48 14.94 7.27 10.34
N GLU A 49 13.62 7.21 10.19
CA GLU A 49 12.81 6.02 10.53
C GLU A 49 12.73 5.05 9.34
N LEU A 50 12.70 5.57 8.11
CA LEU A 50 12.57 4.81 6.88
C LEU A 50 13.90 4.20 6.41
N ASN A 51 15.02 4.91 6.59
CA ASN A 51 16.35 4.46 6.22
C ASN A 51 17.05 3.80 7.42
N LYS A 52 16.88 2.49 7.55
CA LYS A 52 17.62 1.69 8.55
C LYS A 52 19.09 1.43 8.18
N ASP A 53 19.44 1.65 6.91
CA ASP A 53 20.77 1.48 6.34
C ASP A 53 21.08 2.70 5.47
N GLU A 54 22.27 3.28 5.62
CA GLU A 54 22.71 4.47 4.87
C GLU A 54 22.88 4.17 3.36
N ASN A 55 23.04 2.89 2.99
CA ASN A 55 23.12 2.44 1.60
C ASN A 55 21.77 2.02 1.00
N SER A 56 20.65 2.31 1.67
CA SER A 56 19.34 2.01 1.09
C SER A 56 19.12 2.80 -0.21
N HIS A 57 18.38 2.22 -1.14
CA HIS A 57 18.00 2.89 -2.40
C HIS A 57 17.36 4.27 -2.15
N LEU A 58 16.46 4.36 -1.15
CA LEU A 58 15.82 5.61 -0.77
C LEU A 58 16.82 6.63 -0.21
N ALA A 59 17.78 6.21 0.62
CA ALA A 59 18.81 7.08 1.16
C ALA A 59 19.68 7.69 0.04
N VAL A 60 20.06 6.89 -0.95
CA VAL A 60 20.81 7.36 -2.12
C VAL A 60 20.01 8.40 -2.91
N ILE A 61 18.72 8.16 -3.19
CA ILE A 61 17.88 9.13 -3.90
C ILE A 61 17.70 10.43 -3.12
N LEU A 62 17.43 10.35 -1.81
CA LEU A 62 17.21 11.54 -0.98
C LEU A 62 18.49 12.38 -0.87
N ASN A 63 19.66 11.73 -0.79
CA ASN A 63 20.94 12.43 -0.81
C ASN A 63 21.19 13.14 -2.15
N ASP A 64 20.83 12.52 -3.28
CA ASP A 64 20.96 13.12 -4.61
C ASP A 64 19.99 14.31 -4.82
N LEU A 65 18.77 14.22 -4.28
CA LEU A 65 17.73 15.23 -4.44
C LEU A 65 17.92 16.46 -3.55
N GLY A 66 18.55 16.31 -2.38
CA GLY A 66 18.75 17.40 -1.42
C GLY A 66 17.46 17.79 -0.69
N ALA A 67 17.38 19.04 -0.22
CA ALA A 67 16.25 19.52 0.59
C ALA A 67 14.96 19.70 -0.23
N ALA A 68 13.81 19.36 0.35
CA ALA A 68 12.53 19.48 -0.33
C ALA A 68 12.15 20.95 -0.67
N PRO A 69 11.76 21.25 -1.92
CA PRO A 69 11.29 22.58 -2.30
C PRO A 69 10.00 22.99 -1.57
N ALA A 70 9.81 24.30 -1.40
CA ALA A 70 8.57 24.84 -0.84
C ALA A 70 7.39 24.70 -1.82
N GLN A 71 6.18 24.57 -1.28
CA GLN A 71 4.97 24.48 -2.10
C GLN A 71 4.74 25.75 -2.93
N LEU A 72 4.35 25.56 -4.18
CA LEU A 72 4.07 26.63 -5.12
C LEU A 72 2.65 27.19 -4.92
N PRO A 73 2.43 28.48 -5.22
CA PRO A 73 1.10 29.06 -5.31
C PRO A 73 0.21 28.32 -6.31
N ARG A 74 -1.11 28.35 -6.11
CA ARG A 74 -2.09 27.63 -6.96
C ARG A 74 -1.96 27.92 -8.47
N LYS A 75 -1.48 29.11 -8.85
CA LYS A 75 -1.29 29.49 -10.26
C LYS A 75 -0.12 28.76 -10.94
N GLU A 76 0.84 28.29 -10.14
CA GLU A 76 2.07 27.65 -10.59
C GLU A 76 2.07 26.13 -10.35
N ASN A 77 1.15 25.63 -9.51
CA ASN A 77 0.94 24.21 -9.28
C ASN A 77 0.27 23.51 -10.48
N ARG A 78 1.07 23.20 -11.51
CA ARG A 78 0.61 22.51 -12.72
C ARG A 78 0.66 20.99 -12.53
N ALA A 79 -0.27 20.30 -13.19
CA ALA A 79 -0.22 18.87 -13.37
C ALA A 79 0.77 18.53 -14.50
N ILE A 80 1.61 17.53 -14.25
CA ILE A 80 2.56 16.99 -15.22
C ILE A 80 2.33 15.48 -15.32
N ASN A 81 2.62 14.92 -16.50
CA ASN A 81 2.70 13.47 -16.67
C ASN A 81 4.16 13.08 -16.55
N LEU A 82 4.46 12.28 -15.54
CA LEU A 82 5.81 11.91 -15.16
C LEU A 82 6.04 10.45 -15.55
N PRO A 83 6.88 10.17 -16.57
CA PRO A 83 7.28 8.82 -16.87
C PRO A 83 8.18 8.30 -15.75
N LEU A 84 7.80 7.17 -15.16
CA LEU A 84 8.50 6.56 -14.05
C LEU A 84 9.46 5.50 -14.57
N TYR A 85 10.72 5.61 -14.17
CA TYR A 85 11.73 4.59 -14.38
C TYR A 85 12.51 4.41 -13.07
N SER A 86 13.03 3.21 -12.84
CA SER A 86 13.86 2.92 -11.68
C SER A 86 15.34 3.13 -12.03
N LYS A 87 16.06 3.90 -11.20
CA LYS A 87 17.51 4.14 -11.34
C LYS A 87 18.36 2.85 -11.24
N TRP A 88 17.82 1.81 -10.59
CA TRP A 88 18.50 0.52 -10.37
C TRP A 88 17.96 -0.61 -11.24
N GLU A 89 16.88 -0.34 -11.97
CA GLU A 89 16.51 -1.21 -13.07
C GLU A 89 17.48 -0.85 -14.20
N THR A 90 18.29 -1.80 -14.64
CA THR A 90 19.08 -1.61 -15.86
C THR A 90 18.09 -1.26 -16.95
N ALA A 91 18.06 0.00 -17.35
CA ALA A 91 17.38 0.39 -18.56
C ALA A 91 17.87 -0.57 -19.64
N ILE A 92 16.95 -1.26 -20.30
CA ILE A 92 17.25 -1.89 -21.59
C ILE A 92 17.35 -0.73 -22.59
N ASP A 93 18.33 0.15 -22.36
CA ASP A 93 18.77 1.18 -23.29
C ASP A 93 19.49 0.43 -24.40
N ASP A 94 18.74 -0.19 -25.31
CA ASP A 94 19.20 -0.39 -26.69
C ASP A 94 18.13 -0.87 -27.69
N LEU A 95 16.86 -0.49 -27.53
CA LEU A 95 15.86 -0.83 -28.56
C LEU A 95 16.10 -0.12 -29.91
N THR A 96 16.96 0.90 -29.97
CA THR A 96 17.39 1.54 -31.23
C THR A 96 18.64 0.92 -31.85
N ALA A 97 19.43 0.13 -31.12
CA ALA A 97 20.49 -0.72 -31.70
C ALA A 97 19.95 -1.99 -32.36
N ALA A 98 18.70 -2.38 -32.08
CA ALA A 98 18.06 -3.58 -32.61
C ALA A 98 17.84 -3.60 -34.15
N LEU A 99 18.16 -2.52 -34.86
CA LEU A 99 18.06 -2.43 -36.32
C LEU A 99 19.33 -2.91 -37.04
N ASP A 100 20.45 -3.08 -36.33
CA ASP A 100 21.74 -3.55 -36.88
C ASP A 100 22.17 -4.91 -36.29
N ILE A 101 21.23 -5.74 -35.80
CA ILE A 101 21.58 -7.06 -35.28
C ILE A 101 22.05 -7.96 -36.43
N THR A 102 23.33 -8.35 -36.40
CA THR A 102 23.88 -9.23 -37.43
C THR A 102 23.49 -10.70 -37.18
N GLN A 103 23.57 -11.53 -38.21
CA GLN A 103 23.28 -12.97 -38.06
C GLN A 103 24.23 -13.65 -37.05
N GLU A 104 25.48 -13.18 -36.98
CA GLU A 104 26.46 -13.60 -35.97
C GLU A 104 25.97 -13.32 -34.55
N GLU A 105 25.42 -12.12 -34.30
CA GLU A 105 24.91 -11.72 -32.99
C GLU A 105 23.66 -12.51 -32.59
N ILE A 106 22.76 -12.78 -33.53
CA ILE A 106 21.58 -13.63 -33.29
C ILE A 106 22.02 -15.03 -32.84
N TYR A 107 22.92 -15.67 -33.60
CA TYR A 107 23.40 -17.01 -33.25
C TYR A 107 24.20 -17.03 -31.95
N PHE A 108 24.96 -15.97 -31.66
CA PHE A 108 25.72 -15.88 -30.42
C PHE A 108 24.78 -15.77 -29.21
N MET A 109 23.74 -14.94 -29.32
CA MET A 109 22.73 -14.78 -28.28
C MET A 109 21.88 -16.04 -28.10
N GLU A 110 21.49 -16.70 -29.21
CA GLU A 110 20.77 -17.98 -29.18
C GLU A 110 21.62 -19.07 -28.51
N ALA A 111 22.91 -19.16 -28.84
CA ALA A 111 23.84 -20.10 -28.22
C ALA A 111 23.97 -19.83 -26.72
N LYS A 112 24.21 -18.57 -26.32
CA LYS A 112 24.30 -18.17 -24.91
C LYS A 112 23.05 -18.57 -24.14
N SER A 113 21.86 -18.21 -24.63
CA SER A 113 20.57 -18.55 -24.02
C SER A 113 20.38 -20.07 -23.89
N THR A 114 20.61 -20.81 -24.96
CA THR A 114 20.44 -22.27 -24.99
C THR A 114 21.35 -22.97 -23.98
N PHE A 115 22.62 -22.56 -23.90
CA PHE A 115 23.56 -23.10 -22.92
C PHE A 115 23.18 -22.75 -21.49
N VAL A 116 22.76 -21.51 -21.21
CA VAL A 116 22.29 -21.10 -19.88
C VAL A 116 21.07 -21.93 -19.46
N GLN A 117 20.12 -22.16 -20.37
CA GLN A 117 18.95 -22.98 -20.11
C GLN A 117 19.31 -24.44 -19.80
N ILE A 118 20.22 -25.05 -20.58
CA ILE A 118 20.74 -26.40 -20.31
C ILE A 118 21.43 -26.45 -18.94
N MET A 119 22.27 -25.45 -18.64
CA MET A 119 23.02 -25.41 -17.39
C MET A 119 22.11 -25.26 -16.16
N ARG A 120 20.97 -24.59 -16.31
CA ARG A 120 19.96 -24.44 -15.25
C ARG A 120 19.12 -25.70 -15.04
N SER A 121 18.96 -26.54 -16.06
CA SER A 121 18.20 -27.80 -15.97
C SER A 121 19.05 -29.00 -15.56
N ILE A 122 20.38 -28.92 -15.69
CA ILE A 122 21.30 -29.95 -15.18
C ILE A 122 21.51 -29.78 -13.66
N PRO A 123 21.47 -30.87 -12.87
CA PRO A 123 21.77 -30.80 -11.44
C PRO A 123 23.16 -30.22 -11.15
N SER A 124 23.26 -29.36 -10.14
CA SER A 124 24.47 -28.60 -9.79
C SER A 124 25.70 -29.47 -9.52
N ASN A 125 25.49 -30.73 -9.11
CA ASN A 125 26.54 -31.70 -8.76
C ASN A 125 27.06 -32.51 -9.96
N SER A 126 26.59 -32.23 -11.18
CA SER A 126 27.05 -32.92 -12.38
C SER A 126 28.53 -32.63 -12.66
N VAL A 127 29.25 -33.61 -13.23
CA VAL A 127 30.65 -33.41 -13.66
C VAL A 127 30.74 -32.34 -14.76
N VAL A 128 29.64 -32.12 -15.47
CA VAL A 128 29.51 -31.24 -16.63
C VAL A 128 29.36 -29.77 -16.23
N THR A 129 28.94 -29.49 -14.99
CA THR A 129 28.79 -28.13 -14.44
C THR A 129 30.05 -27.62 -13.75
N LYS A 130 31.13 -28.42 -13.72
CA LYS A 130 32.41 -28.02 -13.12
C LYS A 130 33.16 -27.04 -14.02
N ARG A 131 33.73 -26.00 -13.41
CA ARG A 131 34.55 -25.00 -14.10
C ARG A 131 35.98 -25.52 -14.35
N PRO A 132 36.64 -25.13 -15.47
CA PRO A 132 36.09 -24.31 -16.56
C PRO A 132 35.04 -25.08 -17.37
N LEU A 133 33.96 -24.39 -17.76
CA LEU A 133 32.87 -25.03 -18.51
C LEU A 133 33.38 -25.54 -19.86
N ARG A 134 32.99 -26.77 -20.21
CA ARG A 134 33.29 -27.39 -21.50
C ARG A 134 32.02 -27.48 -22.32
N LEU A 135 31.78 -26.49 -23.17
CA LEU A 135 30.51 -26.33 -23.89
C LEU A 135 30.12 -27.58 -24.71
N GLU A 136 31.08 -28.23 -25.37
CA GLU A 136 30.83 -29.50 -26.09
C GLU A 136 30.27 -30.59 -25.17
N ARG A 137 30.87 -30.78 -23.97
CA ARG A 137 30.40 -31.78 -23.01
C ARG A 137 29.04 -31.43 -22.44
N VAL A 138 28.75 -30.14 -22.29
CA VAL A 138 27.43 -29.65 -21.85
C VAL A 138 26.37 -29.98 -22.88
N ALA A 139 26.65 -29.68 -24.16
CA ALA A 139 25.74 -29.97 -25.27
C ALA A 139 25.56 -31.49 -25.48
N ASP A 140 26.64 -32.27 -25.43
CA ASP A 140 26.60 -33.74 -25.52
C ASP A 140 25.78 -34.37 -24.38
N ALA A 141 25.98 -33.90 -23.14
CA ALA A 141 25.22 -34.39 -21.99
C ALA A 141 23.73 -34.06 -22.10
N ALA A 142 23.39 -32.88 -22.64
CA ALA A 142 22.00 -32.51 -22.92
C ALA A 142 21.40 -33.36 -24.05
N ALA A 143 22.13 -33.55 -25.15
CA ALA A 143 21.72 -34.34 -26.32
C ALA A 143 21.55 -35.83 -26.01
N THR A 144 22.26 -36.36 -25.02
CA THR A 144 22.18 -37.76 -24.58
C THR A 144 21.27 -37.97 -23.37
N SER A 145 20.62 -36.92 -22.88
CA SER A 145 19.69 -37.00 -21.76
C SER A 145 18.46 -37.82 -22.13
N ARG A 146 18.37 -39.05 -21.61
CA ARG A 146 17.24 -39.97 -21.88
C ARG A 146 15.93 -39.54 -21.25
N SER A 147 15.96 -38.59 -20.32
CA SER A 147 14.80 -38.24 -19.48
C SER A 147 13.92 -37.14 -20.07
N ASP A 148 14.43 -36.34 -21.01
CA ASP A 148 13.72 -35.15 -21.47
C ASP A 148 14.00 -34.88 -22.97
N ALA A 149 12.98 -35.04 -23.80
CA ALA A 149 13.05 -34.78 -25.23
C ALA A 149 13.32 -33.29 -25.55
N MET A 150 12.90 -32.35 -24.70
CA MET A 150 13.22 -30.94 -24.87
C MET A 150 14.70 -30.67 -24.61
N MET A 151 15.26 -31.26 -23.55
CA MET A 151 16.69 -31.18 -23.27
C MET A 151 17.53 -31.73 -24.43
N VAL A 152 17.12 -32.86 -25.03
CA VAL A 152 17.81 -33.45 -26.17
C VAL A 152 17.82 -32.49 -27.37
N ARG A 153 16.68 -31.88 -27.69
CA ARG A 153 16.59 -30.88 -28.77
C ARG A 153 17.49 -29.68 -28.49
N LYS A 154 17.51 -29.17 -27.26
CA LYS A 154 18.41 -28.07 -26.86
C LYS A 154 19.89 -28.47 -26.98
N GLY A 155 20.25 -29.70 -26.60
CA GLY A 155 21.62 -30.21 -26.76
C GLY A 155 22.06 -30.29 -28.22
N ILE A 156 21.20 -30.81 -29.10
CA ILE A 156 21.47 -30.88 -30.55
C ILE A 156 21.60 -29.48 -31.13
N ARG A 157 20.67 -28.57 -30.80
CA ARG A 157 20.69 -27.18 -31.26
C ARG A 157 21.93 -26.43 -30.76
N ALA A 158 22.34 -26.65 -29.51
CA ALA A 158 23.56 -26.07 -28.97
C ALA A 158 24.82 -26.52 -29.74
N MET A 159 24.91 -27.79 -30.15
CA MET A 159 26.02 -28.27 -30.99
C MET A 159 26.01 -27.68 -32.40
N GLU A 160 24.82 -27.53 -32.99
CA GLU A 160 24.64 -26.88 -34.28
C GLU A 160 25.09 -25.42 -34.24
N LEU A 161 24.66 -24.67 -33.21
CA LEU A 161 25.03 -23.27 -33.00
C LEU A 161 26.54 -23.09 -32.77
N LEU A 162 27.18 -23.99 -32.02
CA LEU A 162 28.65 -23.99 -31.90
C LEU A 162 29.33 -24.16 -33.26
N SER A 163 28.80 -25.04 -34.11
CA SER A 163 29.35 -25.28 -35.45
C SER A 163 29.16 -24.07 -36.36
N GLN A 164 27.96 -23.47 -36.37
CA GLN A 164 27.64 -22.28 -37.17
C GLN A 164 28.48 -21.06 -36.75
N LEU A 165 28.62 -20.80 -35.44
CA LEU A 165 29.45 -19.71 -34.94
C LEU A 165 30.94 -19.92 -35.22
N GLN A 166 31.40 -21.18 -35.27
CA GLN A 166 32.77 -21.51 -35.65
C GLN A 166 33.00 -21.29 -37.16
N GLU A 167 32.04 -21.63 -38.01
CA GLU A 167 32.09 -21.35 -39.46
C GLU A 167 32.14 -19.85 -39.74
N LEU A 168 31.36 -19.06 -38.98
CA LEU A 168 31.36 -17.60 -39.03
C LEU A 168 32.60 -16.95 -38.37
N LYS A 169 33.50 -17.76 -37.79
CA LYS A 169 34.73 -17.32 -37.08
C LYS A 169 34.48 -16.37 -35.91
N VAL A 170 33.29 -16.44 -35.31
CA VAL A 170 32.92 -15.68 -34.10
C VAL A 170 33.53 -16.33 -32.86
N ILE A 171 33.60 -17.66 -32.85
CA ILE A 171 34.18 -18.47 -31.77
C ILE A 171 35.22 -19.44 -32.34
N ASP A 172 36.22 -19.77 -31.54
CA ASP A 172 37.24 -20.75 -31.91
C ASP A 172 37.09 -22.02 -31.04
N LYS A 173 37.44 -23.16 -31.61
CA LYS A 173 37.56 -24.41 -30.87
C LYS A 173 38.92 -24.53 -30.18
N SER A 174 39.95 -23.83 -30.70
CA SER A 174 41.31 -23.86 -30.17
C SER A 174 41.41 -23.29 -28.75
N ASP A 175 40.58 -22.30 -28.42
CA ASP A 175 40.48 -21.67 -27.09
C ASP A 175 39.37 -22.27 -26.22
N GLN A 176 38.74 -23.37 -26.67
CA GLN A 176 37.58 -24.00 -26.03
C GLN A 176 36.34 -23.09 -25.95
N PHE A 177 36.11 -22.29 -26.99
CA PHE A 177 34.99 -21.34 -27.10
C PHE A 177 35.03 -20.28 -26.00
N GLY A 178 36.21 -19.72 -25.74
CA GLY A 178 36.50 -18.87 -24.59
C GLY A 178 35.51 -17.71 -24.42
N LEU A 179 35.26 -16.97 -25.52
CA LEU A 179 34.32 -15.83 -25.53
C LEU A 179 32.91 -16.23 -25.07
N LEU A 180 32.32 -17.25 -25.71
CA LEU A 180 30.97 -17.71 -25.39
C LEU A 180 30.89 -18.31 -23.98
N ARG A 181 31.94 -19.05 -23.57
CA ARG A 181 32.04 -19.64 -22.23
C ARG A 181 32.01 -18.56 -21.16
N ASP A 182 32.82 -17.51 -21.31
CA ASP A 182 32.96 -16.45 -20.32
C ASP A 182 31.66 -15.66 -20.18
N GLU A 183 30.98 -15.37 -21.30
CA GLU A 183 29.63 -14.78 -21.30
C GLU A 183 28.58 -15.65 -20.60
N ILE A 184 28.59 -16.97 -20.84
CA ILE A 184 27.68 -17.91 -20.14
C ILE A 184 28.00 -17.95 -18.63
N GLU A 185 29.27 -17.95 -18.25
CA GLU A 185 29.67 -17.96 -16.84
C GLU A 185 29.27 -16.68 -16.10
N GLN A 186 29.39 -15.52 -16.76
CA GLN A 186 28.93 -14.23 -16.24
C GLN A 186 27.41 -14.20 -16.08
N GLU A 187 26.66 -14.64 -17.09
CA GLU A 187 25.19 -14.72 -17.03
C GLU A 187 24.72 -15.64 -15.89
N LEU A 188 25.36 -16.80 -15.72
CA LEU A 188 25.04 -17.71 -14.61
C LEU A 188 25.35 -17.12 -13.23
N GLN A 189 26.44 -16.34 -13.10
CA GLN A 189 26.74 -15.60 -11.86
C GLN A 189 25.70 -14.51 -11.61
N HIS A 190 25.34 -13.75 -12.63
CA HIS A 190 24.33 -12.70 -12.53
C HIS A 190 22.97 -13.27 -12.09
N LEU A 191 22.49 -14.34 -12.74
CA LEU A 191 21.27 -15.04 -12.34
C LEU A 191 21.33 -15.60 -10.92
N GLY A 192 22.49 -16.08 -10.48
CA GLY A 192 22.72 -16.49 -9.10
C GLY A 192 22.53 -15.34 -8.10
N SER A 193 23.14 -14.19 -8.39
CA SER A 193 23.01 -12.99 -7.54
C SER A 193 21.57 -12.46 -7.50
N LEU A 194 20.86 -12.47 -8.64
CA LEU A 194 19.46 -12.06 -8.73
C LEU A 194 18.57 -12.99 -7.90
N LYS A 195 18.79 -14.31 -7.97
CA LYS A 195 18.08 -15.29 -7.16
C LYS A 195 18.26 -15.01 -5.67
N ASP A 196 19.49 -14.74 -5.23
CA ASP A 196 19.76 -14.43 -3.82
C ASP A 196 19.07 -13.13 -3.37
N GLY A 197 19.04 -12.12 -4.25
CA GLY A 197 18.29 -10.88 -4.05
C GLY A 197 16.78 -11.12 -3.89
N VAL A 198 16.17 -11.88 -4.81
CA VAL A 198 14.74 -12.21 -4.77
C VAL A 198 14.40 -13.06 -3.53
N LEU A 199 15.27 -13.99 -3.14
CA LEU A 199 15.07 -14.78 -1.91
C LEU A 199 15.14 -13.89 -0.66
N LEU A 200 16.03 -12.89 -0.63
CA LEU A 200 16.10 -11.93 0.47
C LEU A 200 14.83 -11.06 0.51
N GLU A 201 14.38 -10.58 -0.63
CA GLU A 201 13.15 -9.76 -0.74
C GLU A 201 11.91 -10.55 -0.33
N THR A 202 11.81 -11.82 -0.74
CA THR A 202 10.71 -12.71 -0.35
C THR A 202 10.62 -12.85 1.17
N LYS A 203 11.76 -13.01 1.86
CA LYS A 203 11.79 -13.06 3.33
C LYS A 203 11.32 -11.75 3.96
N LYS A 204 11.78 -10.60 3.44
CA LYS A 204 11.33 -9.29 3.93
C LYS A 204 9.81 -9.13 3.75
N LEU A 205 9.27 -9.58 2.62
CA LEU A 205 7.85 -9.50 2.33
C LEU A 205 7.02 -10.41 3.25
N GLU A 206 7.52 -11.60 3.58
CA GLU A 206 6.91 -12.49 4.58
C GLU A 206 6.86 -11.84 5.98
N GLU A 207 7.92 -11.14 6.39
CA GLU A 207 7.96 -10.40 7.66
C GLU A 207 6.95 -9.24 7.69
N VAL A 208 6.85 -8.49 6.59
CA VAL A 208 5.85 -7.41 6.44
C VAL A 208 4.45 -7.98 6.49
N PHE A 209 4.19 -9.07 5.76
CA PHE A 209 2.89 -9.74 5.75
C PHE A 209 2.49 -10.23 7.15
N LYS A 210 3.43 -10.81 7.90
CA LYS A 210 3.22 -11.21 9.28
C LYS A 210 2.85 -9.99 10.15
N THR A 211 3.61 -8.91 10.04
CA THR A 211 3.36 -7.67 10.80
C THR A 211 1.95 -7.11 10.53
N ILE A 212 1.52 -7.12 9.26
CA ILE A 212 0.17 -6.68 8.86
C ILE A 212 -0.91 -7.58 9.47
N ARG A 213 -0.72 -8.91 9.46
CA ARG A 213 -1.64 -9.85 10.09
C ARG A 213 -1.75 -9.64 11.60
N ASP A 214 -0.62 -9.51 12.28
CA ASP A 214 -0.58 -9.26 13.73
C ASP A 214 -1.31 -7.94 14.07
N HIS A 215 -1.09 -6.90 13.26
CA HIS A 215 -1.81 -5.63 13.41
C HIS A 215 -3.32 -5.75 13.14
N ASN A 216 -3.72 -6.52 12.13
CA ASN A 216 -5.13 -6.79 11.86
C ASN A 216 -5.80 -7.51 13.03
N THR A 217 -5.14 -8.54 13.58
CA THR A 217 -5.61 -9.25 14.78
C THR A 217 -5.74 -8.29 15.98
N TYR A 218 -4.77 -7.40 16.17
CA TYR A 218 -4.84 -6.38 17.20
C TYR A 218 -6.04 -5.43 17.04
N LEU A 219 -6.28 -4.91 15.82
CA LEU A 219 -7.42 -4.03 15.54
C LEU A 219 -8.76 -4.73 15.73
N VAL A 220 -8.87 -6.00 15.33
CA VAL A 220 -10.07 -6.82 15.58
C VAL A 220 -10.28 -7.00 17.08
N GLY A 221 -9.22 -7.29 17.85
CA GLY A 221 -9.29 -7.37 19.31
C GLY A 221 -9.70 -6.04 19.97
N GLN A 222 -9.20 -4.90 19.48
CA GLN A 222 -9.67 -3.59 19.92
C GLN A 222 -11.16 -3.39 19.64
N LEU A 223 -11.62 -3.71 18.43
CA LEU A 223 -13.04 -3.60 18.07
C LEU A 223 -13.93 -4.46 18.98
N GLU A 224 -13.50 -5.68 19.29
CA GLU A 224 -14.23 -6.54 20.21
C GLU A 224 -14.25 -5.97 21.63
N THR A 225 -13.12 -5.43 22.10
CA THR A 225 -13.04 -4.74 23.40
C THR A 225 -13.99 -3.54 23.45
N TYR A 226 -14.04 -2.72 22.40
CA TYR A 226 -14.97 -1.59 22.31
C TYR A 226 -16.43 -2.06 22.27
N LYS A 227 -16.74 -3.13 21.53
CA LYS A 227 -18.09 -3.72 21.52
C LYS A 227 -18.50 -4.21 22.90
N SER A 228 -17.62 -4.91 23.61
CA SER A 228 -17.85 -5.38 24.97
C SER A 228 -18.00 -4.22 25.95
N TYR A 229 -17.19 -3.17 25.82
CA TYR A 229 -17.32 -1.96 26.63
C TYR A 229 -18.67 -1.27 26.40
N LEU A 230 -19.05 -1.05 25.14
CA LEU A 230 -20.35 -0.48 24.78
C LEU A 230 -21.51 -1.35 25.26
N HIS A 231 -21.40 -2.67 25.13
CA HIS A 231 -22.41 -3.60 25.63
C HIS A 231 -22.51 -3.56 27.16
N ASN A 232 -21.39 -3.48 27.88
CA ASN A 232 -21.36 -3.40 29.34
C ASN A 232 -21.88 -2.06 29.85
N VAL A 233 -21.57 -0.94 29.17
CA VAL A 233 -22.13 0.38 29.49
C VAL A 233 -23.64 0.39 29.19
N ARG A 234 -24.07 -0.14 28.05
CA ARG A 234 -25.49 -0.22 27.67
C ARG A 234 -26.28 -1.12 28.63
N SER A 235 -25.74 -2.28 29.01
CA SER A 235 -26.36 -3.19 29.98
C SER A 235 -26.31 -2.66 31.43
N GLN A 236 -25.29 -1.91 31.83
CA GLN A 236 -25.31 -1.20 33.12
C GLN A 236 -26.33 -0.06 33.16
N SER A 237 -26.62 0.58 32.02
CA SER A 237 -27.74 1.52 31.92
C SER A 237 -29.12 0.82 31.90
N GLU A 238 -29.19 -0.41 31.39
CA GLU A 238 -30.35 -1.30 31.46
C GLU A 238 -30.30 -2.15 32.74
N GLY A 239 -30.44 -1.49 33.90
CA GLY A 239 -30.48 -2.16 35.20
C GLY A 239 -31.29 -3.46 35.17
N THR A 240 -30.70 -4.54 35.67
CA THR A 240 -31.25 -5.89 35.74
C THR A 240 -32.72 -5.90 36.15
N LYS A 241 -33.62 -6.01 35.17
CA LYS A 241 -34.92 -6.71 35.20
C LYS A 241 -35.63 -6.52 33.85
N ARG A 242 -35.62 -7.58 33.05
CA ARG A 242 -36.51 -7.72 31.88
C ARG A 242 -37.97 -7.61 32.34
N LYS A 243 -38.61 -6.48 32.04
CA LYS A 243 -40.05 -6.38 31.80
C LYS A 243 -40.24 -5.50 30.58
N GLN A 244 -40.95 -6.03 29.57
CA GLN A 244 -41.40 -5.29 28.40
C GLN A 244 -42.08 -3.99 28.87
N GLN A 245 -41.43 -2.85 28.70
CA GLN A 245 -41.99 -1.56 29.09
C GLN A 245 -41.80 -0.60 27.93
N LYS A 246 -42.93 -0.02 27.48
CA LYS A 246 -43.05 0.98 26.42
C LYS A 246 -41.88 1.95 26.47
N GLN A 247 -41.27 2.19 25.31
CA GLN A 247 -40.24 3.18 25.02
C GLN A 247 -40.58 4.49 25.75
N GLN A 248 -39.94 4.70 26.90
CA GLN A 248 -40.22 5.82 27.78
C GLN A 248 -39.26 6.93 27.38
N VAL A 249 -39.78 7.98 26.76
CA VAL A 249 -39.02 9.21 26.46
C VAL A 249 -38.60 9.84 27.79
N LEU A 250 -37.31 10.16 27.96
CA LEU A 250 -36.82 10.88 29.14
C LEU A 250 -36.77 12.38 28.84
N GLY A 251 -37.16 13.20 29.82
CA GLY A 251 -37.24 14.66 29.68
C GLY A 251 -38.64 15.15 29.29
N PRO A 252 -38.80 16.44 28.93
CA PRO A 252 -37.76 17.46 28.74
C PRO A 252 -37.22 18.02 30.06
N TYR A 253 -35.89 18.11 30.18
CA TYR A 253 -35.23 18.84 31.27
C TYR A 253 -34.86 20.24 30.82
N LYS A 254 -35.33 21.23 31.58
CA LYS A 254 -35.15 22.65 31.28
C LYS A 254 -33.91 23.21 31.98
N PHE A 255 -33.04 23.87 31.23
CA PHE A 255 -31.86 24.56 31.72
C PHE A 255 -31.86 26.01 31.24
N THR A 256 -31.64 26.96 32.14
CA THR A 256 -31.47 28.37 31.74
C THR A 256 -30.09 28.59 31.14
N HIS A 257 -29.96 29.58 30.26
CA HIS A 257 -28.67 29.95 29.67
C HIS A 257 -27.59 30.19 30.75
N GLN A 258 -27.92 31.00 31.76
CA GLN A 258 -27.03 31.28 32.90
C GLN A 258 -26.60 30.04 33.69
N ALA A 259 -27.46 29.02 33.80
CA ALA A 259 -27.12 27.79 34.52
C ALA A 259 -26.10 26.96 33.74
N LEU A 260 -26.28 26.83 32.42
CA LEU A 260 -25.34 26.09 31.57
C LEU A 260 -23.99 26.82 31.43
N GLU A 261 -23.99 28.15 31.39
CA GLU A 261 -22.77 28.97 31.44
C GLU A 261 -22.03 28.76 32.77
N LYS A 262 -22.73 28.76 33.90
CA LYS A 262 -22.13 28.50 35.22
C LYS A 262 -21.59 27.08 35.39
N GLU A 263 -22.24 26.08 34.79
CA GLU A 263 -21.76 24.69 34.79
C GLU A 263 -20.62 24.46 33.78
N GLY A 264 -20.26 25.47 32.98
CA GLY A 264 -19.23 25.38 31.95
C GLY A 264 -19.64 24.56 30.72
N VAL A 265 -20.94 24.28 30.58
CA VAL A 265 -21.51 23.59 29.42
C VAL A 265 -21.53 24.55 28.23
N ILE A 266 -21.84 25.83 28.45
CA ILE A 266 -21.68 26.90 27.46
C ILE A 266 -20.28 27.47 27.57
N GLN A 267 -19.49 27.35 26.51
CA GLN A 267 -18.13 27.87 26.43
C GLN A 267 -18.08 29.25 25.79
N LYS A 268 -18.84 29.47 24.71
CA LYS A 268 -19.02 30.78 24.06
C LYS A 268 -20.48 30.98 23.68
N SER A 269 -20.96 32.23 23.73
CA SER A 269 -22.34 32.55 23.33
C SER A 269 -22.39 33.86 22.55
N ASN A 270 -22.97 33.81 21.36
CA ASN A 270 -23.23 34.97 20.50
C ASN A 270 -24.58 35.62 20.81
N VAL A 271 -25.24 35.23 21.91
CA VAL A 271 -26.50 35.81 22.36
C VAL A 271 -26.23 37.12 23.10
N PRO A 272 -26.89 38.24 22.72
CA PRO A 272 -26.81 39.51 23.45
C PRO A 272 -27.20 39.41 24.93
N ASP A 273 -26.46 40.07 25.82
CA ASP A 273 -26.62 39.94 27.28
C ASP A 273 -28.04 40.24 27.78
N ASN A 274 -28.67 41.28 27.20
CA ASN A 274 -30.05 41.68 27.51
C ASN A 274 -31.11 40.62 27.15
N ARG A 275 -30.76 39.62 26.32
CA ARG A 275 -31.65 38.53 25.89
C ARG A 275 -31.39 37.22 26.61
N ARG A 276 -30.20 37.02 27.21
CA ARG A 276 -29.80 35.76 27.87
C ARG A 276 -30.75 35.33 28.99
N ALA A 277 -31.28 36.29 29.77
CA ALA A 277 -32.22 36.01 30.87
C ALA A 277 -33.55 35.38 30.41
N ASN A 278 -33.89 35.53 29.13
CA ASN A 278 -35.10 34.99 28.52
C ASN A 278 -34.86 33.71 27.71
N ILE A 279 -33.63 33.22 27.65
CA ILE A 279 -33.29 31.99 26.94
C ILE A 279 -33.21 30.78 27.88
N TYR A 280 -33.75 29.67 27.41
CA TYR A 280 -33.58 28.37 28.05
C TYR A 280 -33.48 27.25 27.01
N PHE A 281 -32.87 26.15 27.41
CA PHE A 281 -32.70 24.94 26.62
C PHE A 281 -33.51 23.81 27.23
N ASN A 282 -34.17 23.02 26.39
CA ASN A 282 -34.86 21.80 26.77
C ASN A 282 -34.13 20.61 26.17
N PHE A 283 -33.69 19.71 27.03
CA PHE A 283 -33.01 18.47 26.65
C PHE A 283 -33.99 17.31 26.80
N THR A 284 -34.14 16.52 25.75
CA THR A 284 -35.01 15.35 25.71
C THR A 284 -34.25 14.16 25.15
N SER A 285 -34.50 12.95 25.63
CA SER A 285 -33.94 11.72 25.08
C SER A 285 -35.09 10.82 24.61
N PRO A 286 -35.43 10.85 23.29
CA PRO A 286 -36.49 10.02 22.75
C PRO A 286 -36.11 8.54 22.72
N LEU A 287 -34.83 8.24 22.49
CA LEU A 287 -34.26 6.89 22.53
C LEU A 287 -32.99 6.89 23.39
N PRO A 288 -32.66 5.77 24.07
CA PRO A 288 -31.37 5.64 24.74
C PRO A 288 -30.21 5.90 23.77
N GLY A 289 -29.36 6.88 24.09
CA GLY A 289 -28.23 7.28 23.26
C GLY A 289 -28.53 8.33 22.19
N THR A 290 -29.78 8.79 22.05
CA THR A 290 -30.12 9.97 21.25
C THR A 290 -30.71 11.07 22.11
N PHE A 291 -30.36 12.31 21.78
CA PHE A 291 -30.76 13.50 22.51
C PHE A 291 -31.24 14.56 21.53
N VAL A 292 -32.28 15.29 21.93
CA VAL A 292 -32.79 16.45 21.22
C VAL A 292 -32.62 17.65 22.14
N ILE A 293 -31.82 18.62 21.70
CA ILE A 293 -31.63 19.88 22.41
C ILE A 293 -32.41 20.95 21.67
N SER A 294 -33.39 21.53 22.34
CA SER A 294 -34.20 22.62 21.79
C SER A 294 -33.95 23.93 22.54
N LEU A 295 -33.63 24.98 21.79
CA LEU A 295 -33.43 26.34 22.28
C LEU A 295 -34.76 27.09 22.25
N HIS A 296 -35.15 27.71 23.37
CA HIS A 296 -36.41 28.44 23.50
C HIS A 296 -36.19 29.86 24.05
N TYR A 297 -37.07 30.78 23.65
CA TYR A 297 -37.14 32.14 24.18
C TYR A 297 -38.46 32.34 24.91
N LYS A 298 -38.42 32.84 26.15
CA LYS A 298 -39.61 33.11 26.97
C LYS A 298 -40.58 34.03 26.21
N GLY A 299 -41.83 33.60 26.08
CA GLY A 299 -42.88 34.34 25.37
C GLY A 299 -43.07 33.94 23.90
N ARG A 300 -42.33 32.94 23.39
CA ARG A 300 -42.63 32.29 22.11
C ARG A 300 -43.05 30.83 22.34
N ASN A 301 -44.05 30.37 21.58
CA ASN A 301 -44.56 29.01 21.67
C ASN A 301 -43.75 27.97 20.87
N ARG A 302 -42.86 28.40 19.98
CA ARG A 302 -42.01 27.53 19.15
C ARG A 302 -40.54 27.68 19.53
N GLY A 303 -39.82 26.56 19.57
CA GLY A 303 -38.36 26.53 19.71
C GLY A 303 -37.71 27.34 18.59
N LEU A 304 -36.63 28.06 18.92
CA LEU A 304 -35.82 28.81 17.96
C LEU A 304 -34.93 27.90 17.13
N LEU A 305 -34.43 26.84 17.75
CA LEU A 305 -33.53 25.86 17.15
C LEU A 305 -33.77 24.52 17.83
N GLU A 306 -33.71 23.45 17.06
CA GLU A 306 -33.72 22.07 17.56
C GLU A 306 -32.53 21.35 16.93
N LEU A 307 -31.75 20.66 17.76
CA LEU A 307 -30.59 19.90 17.34
C LEU A 307 -30.73 18.47 17.83
N ASP A 308 -30.60 17.53 16.90
CA ASP A 308 -30.50 16.11 17.19
C ASP A 308 -29.03 15.74 17.38
N LEU A 309 -28.73 15.08 18.49
CA LEU A 309 -27.39 14.63 18.87
C LEU A 309 -27.42 13.15 19.20
N LYS A 310 -26.43 12.41 18.70
CA LYS A 310 -26.16 11.05 19.14
C LYS A 310 -25.04 11.05 20.16
N LEU A 311 -25.14 10.13 21.12
CA LEU A 311 -24.07 9.92 22.10
C LEU A 311 -22.76 9.50 21.43
N ASP A 312 -22.86 8.72 20.34
CA ASP A 312 -21.72 8.23 19.57
C ASP A 312 -20.91 9.39 18.98
N ASP A 313 -21.58 10.38 18.35
CA ASP A 313 -20.95 11.57 17.77
C ASP A 313 -20.18 12.38 18.83
N LEU A 314 -20.74 12.54 20.03
CA LEU A 314 -20.09 13.25 21.13
C LEU A 314 -18.86 12.50 21.68
N LEU A 315 -18.90 11.17 21.70
CA LEU A 315 -17.76 10.34 22.13
C LEU A 315 -16.64 10.32 21.08
N GLU A 316 -17.00 10.34 19.79
CA GLU A 316 -16.05 10.46 18.69
C GLU A 316 -15.34 11.82 18.73
N MET A 317 -16.09 12.91 18.88
CA MET A 317 -15.52 14.25 19.07
C MET A 317 -14.56 14.30 20.27
N GLN A 318 -14.93 13.67 21.40
CA GLN A 318 -14.05 13.60 22.56
C GLN A 318 -12.74 12.83 22.28
N LYS A 319 -12.80 11.74 21.49
CA LYS A 319 -11.63 10.95 21.12
C LYS A 319 -10.68 11.74 20.21
N ASP A 320 -11.23 12.53 19.29
CA ASP A 320 -10.48 13.33 18.32
C ASP A 320 -9.99 14.67 18.92
N ASN A 321 -10.13 14.86 20.24
CA ASN A 321 -9.85 16.11 20.97
C ASN A 321 -10.60 17.33 20.41
N GLN A 322 -11.78 17.11 19.83
CA GLN A 322 -12.71 18.16 19.44
C GLN A 322 -13.64 18.49 20.61
N ASP A 323 -13.23 19.46 21.43
CA ASP A 323 -13.93 19.81 22.66
C ASP A 323 -15.10 20.79 22.47
N GLU A 324 -15.27 21.37 21.28
CA GLU A 324 -16.28 22.39 21.00
C GLU A 324 -17.37 21.85 20.05
N LEU A 325 -18.64 21.95 20.47
CA LEU A 325 -19.82 21.68 19.65
C LEU A 325 -20.52 23.01 19.33
N ASP A 326 -20.59 23.39 18.06
CA ASP A 326 -21.20 24.65 17.64
C ASP A 326 -22.69 24.49 17.31
N LEU A 327 -23.54 25.30 17.95
CA LEU A 327 -25.00 25.34 17.75
C LEU A 327 -25.45 26.71 17.19
N GLU A 328 -24.64 27.36 16.36
CA GLU A 328 -24.88 28.64 15.67
C GLU A 328 -24.90 29.87 16.60
N TYR A 329 -25.69 29.82 17.68
CA TYR A 329 -25.81 30.91 18.66
C TYR A 329 -24.96 30.67 19.91
N VAL A 330 -24.60 29.41 20.18
CA VAL A 330 -23.90 28.99 21.38
C VAL A 330 -22.96 27.84 21.06
N GLN A 331 -21.76 27.87 21.63
CA GLN A 331 -20.80 26.78 21.57
C GLN A 331 -20.81 26.05 22.90
N PHE A 332 -21.04 24.74 22.85
CA PHE A 332 -21.00 23.87 24.00
C PHE A 332 -19.65 23.16 24.13
N ASN A 333 -19.26 22.89 25.37
CA ASN A 333 -18.10 22.05 25.66
C ASN A 333 -18.51 20.56 25.69
N VAL A 334 -17.96 19.75 24.78
CA VAL A 334 -18.33 18.35 24.55
C VAL A 334 -18.18 17.49 25.83
N PRO A 335 -17.03 17.50 26.54
CA PRO A 335 -16.89 16.79 27.82
C PRO A 335 -17.93 17.17 28.88
N LYS A 336 -18.29 18.46 28.97
CA LYS A 336 -19.25 18.96 29.96
C LYS A 336 -20.70 18.62 29.58
N VAL A 337 -21.04 18.65 28.29
CA VAL A 337 -22.34 18.16 27.79
C VAL A 337 -22.49 16.67 28.10
N LEU A 338 -21.48 15.85 27.81
CA LEU A 338 -21.48 14.43 28.13
C LEU A 338 -21.70 14.18 29.63
N ALA A 339 -21.01 14.92 30.49
CA ALA A 339 -21.20 14.84 31.93
C ALA A 339 -22.62 15.25 32.37
N LEU A 340 -23.19 16.31 31.79
CA LEU A 340 -24.56 16.76 32.06
C LEU A 340 -25.59 15.71 31.64
N LEU A 341 -25.45 15.17 30.43
CA LEU A 341 -26.34 14.15 29.88
C LEU A 341 -26.29 12.88 30.73
N ASN A 342 -25.08 12.41 31.07
CA ASN A 342 -24.91 11.28 31.98
C ASN A 342 -25.55 11.55 33.33
N LYS A 343 -25.33 12.72 33.95
CA LYS A 343 -25.91 13.03 35.27
C LYS A 343 -27.44 13.10 35.28
N ARG A 344 -28.06 13.58 34.20
CA ARG A 344 -29.50 13.87 34.14
C ARG A 344 -30.34 12.74 33.54
N PHE A 345 -29.76 11.98 32.61
CA PHE A 345 -30.45 10.93 31.87
C PHE A 345 -29.97 9.52 32.24
N SER A 346 -28.86 9.35 32.99
CA SER A 346 -28.58 8.05 33.61
C SER A 346 -29.58 7.77 34.72
N ARG A 347 -30.20 6.59 34.69
CA ARG A 347 -31.08 6.15 35.78
C ARG A 347 -30.24 6.06 37.07
N LYS A 348 -30.69 6.72 38.15
CA LYS A 348 -30.07 6.60 39.49
C LYS A 348 -29.84 5.11 39.79
N LYS A 349 -28.59 4.72 40.08
CA LYS A 349 -28.25 3.44 40.72
C LYS A 349 -29.05 3.38 42.03
N GLY A 350 -30.15 2.63 42.03
CA GLY A 350 -30.75 2.17 43.28
C GLY A 350 -29.81 1.13 43.86
N TRP A 351 -29.35 1.36 45.09
CA TRP A 351 -28.74 0.31 45.90
C TRP A 351 -29.70 -0.85 46.12
#